data_AF-A0A380MUT2-F1
#
_entry.id   AF-A0A380MUT2-F1
#
_cell.length_a   1.000
_cell.length_b   1.000
_cell.length_c   1.000
_cell.angle_alpha   90.00
_cell.angle_beta   90.00
_cell.angle_gamma   90.00
#
_symmetry.space_group_name_H-M   'P 1'
#
loop_
_entity.id
_entity.type
_entity.pdbx_description
1 polymer ?
#
loop_
_entity_poly.entity_id
_entity_poly.type
_entity_poly.pdbx_seq_one_letter_code
_entity_poly.pdbx_strand_id
1 'polypeptide(L)'
;MDKNYYFLILALKHSIYIEQTPKSALDPNNILDAEGIRKITELTAKQNIQTNMFERDEELAIKKKNVETREAMLELERQQADAEAKQAREVASLRAREEAETRKVQEERRKGEMAFILSEQELSVQRENQQREVEVAAQNRQRAVAIEIEKVNRARELEIVARERDVQLQRIEAEKAIEQQKQEIANVIRERIAVDKTVAIEEERINEVRQVSEAERAKQVRILEAEAEAEERKVHAVKQAEADELASKHRAIEVTTMAQANLEAAVKNADAKKKMAEGIQAERAAYGLAEARIREANAIAEEKEGMAQANVIRAKGEASALAEEKEGMAQAGVIRAKGEASAEVTRLQGNAEAESTLARFKAEASGLIEKFEAMNTMTDESRGHEEYRMNLDTRLRETLAAIEAGKAVSQENAKILALALEKAKIDIVGGEQHFFDTFAKSLSLGKAIDGLSDKSEIVSSLLSRFLTNNEAKRTSQNKQNNPPSPPNLLS
;
A
#
# COMPACT_ATOMS: atom_id res chain seq x y z
N MET A 1 -127.50 76.52 115.66
CA MET A 1 -127.15 76.96 117.02
C MET A 1 -126.31 78.22 116.87
N ASP A 2 -126.64 79.41 117.35
CA ASP A 2 -127.80 79.85 118.10
C ASP A 2 -128.10 81.31 117.73
N LYS A 3 -129.35 81.53 117.32
CA LYS A 3 -129.96 82.84 117.02
C LYS A 3 -130.12 83.72 118.28
N ASN A 4 -129.51 83.35 119.41
CA ASN A 4 -129.49 84.12 120.65
C ASN A 4 -128.27 85.06 120.78
N TYR A 5 -127.17 84.82 120.05
CA TYR A 5 -126.01 85.73 120.11
C TYR A 5 -126.23 87.03 119.33
N TYR A 6 -127.11 87.02 118.34
CA TYR A 6 -127.42 88.23 117.56
C TYR A 6 -128.19 89.29 118.37
N PHE A 7 -128.97 88.90 119.38
CA PHE A 7 -129.70 89.86 120.22
C PHE A 7 -128.80 90.50 121.28
N LEU A 8 -127.84 89.75 121.85
CA LEU A 8 -126.84 90.30 122.76
C LEU A 8 -125.81 91.19 122.05
N ILE A 9 -125.43 90.85 120.82
CA ILE A 9 -124.50 91.67 120.04
C ILE A 9 -125.19 92.97 119.56
N LEU A 10 -126.47 92.94 119.20
CA LEU A 10 -127.20 94.18 118.83
C LEU A 10 -127.48 95.10 120.04
N ALA A 11 -127.70 94.52 121.23
CA ALA A 11 -127.86 95.25 122.49
C ALA A 11 -126.54 95.88 122.98
N LEU A 12 -125.40 95.19 122.82
CA LEU A 12 -124.08 95.76 123.07
C LEU A 12 -123.72 96.85 122.03
N LYS A 13 -124.13 96.70 120.77
CA LYS A 13 -123.82 97.69 119.72
C LYS A 13 -124.57 99.02 119.86
N HIS A 14 -125.74 99.04 120.51
CA HIS A 14 -126.45 100.29 120.86
C HIS A 14 -126.05 100.85 122.23
N SER A 15 -125.44 100.04 123.10
CA SER A 15 -124.96 100.50 124.42
C SER A 15 -123.57 101.13 124.39
N ILE A 16 -122.80 100.96 123.31
CA ILE A 16 -121.47 101.57 123.13
C ILE A 16 -121.58 102.84 122.26
N TYR A 17 -122.72 103.53 122.34
CA TYR A 17 -122.87 104.91 121.87
C TYR A 17 -122.90 105.91 123.03
N ILE A 18 -122.40 105.49 124.20
CA ILE A 18 -121.66 106.41 125.07
C ILE A 18 -120.22 106.42 124.52
N GLU A 19 -120.08 106.78 123.25
CA GLU A 19 -118.79 107.20 122.75
C GLU A 19 -118.48 108.47 123.52
N GLN A 20 -117.40 108.37 124.30
CA GLN A 20 -116.75 109.47 124.96
C GLN A 20 -116.75 110.67 124.02
N THR A 21 -117.13 111.82 124.56
CA THR A 21 -117.10 113.10 123.86
C THR A 21 -115.79 113.16 123.05
N PRO A 22 -115.86 113.35 121.71
CA PRO A 22 -114.67 113.34 120.89
C PRO A 22 -113.69 114.37 121.44
N LYS A 23 -112.39 114.08 121.40
CA LYS A 23 -111.34 114.92 122.02
C LYS A 23 -111.45 116.41 121.65
N SER A 24 -112.02 116.73 120.49
CA SER A 24 -112.29 118.09 120.00
C SER A 24 -113.43 118.83 120.70
N ALA A 25 -114.31 118.13 121.41
CA ALA A 25 -115.49 118.68 122.10
C ALA A 25 -115.30 118.81 123.63
N LEU A 26 -114.13 118.43 124.16
CA LEU A 26 -113.76 118.57 125.57
C LEU A 26 -113.03 119.91 125.78
N ASP A 27 -113.42 120.69 126.79
CA ASP A 27 -112.80 121.99 127.09
C ASP A 27 -111.51 121.79 127.92
N PRO A 28 -110.33 122.18 127.42
CA PRO A 28 -109.07 122.07 128.16
C PRO A 28 -109.06 122.86 129.49
N ASN A 29 -109.93 123.87 129.62
CA ASN A 29 -109.99 124.73 130.80
C ASN A 29 -110.95 124.20 131.89
N ASN A 30 -111.68 123.09 131.62
CA ASN A 30 -112.49 122.40 132.60
C ASN A 30 -111.71 121.22 133.21
N ILE A 31 -111.59 121.19 134.54
CA ILE A 31 -110.83 120.17 135.28
C ILE A 31 -111.27 118.74 134.96
N LEU A 32 -112.57 118.49 134.82
CA LEU A 32 -113.09 117.14 134.54
C LEU A 32 -112.74 116.69 133.12
N ASP A 33 -112.81 117.62 132.16
CA ASP A 33 -112.54 117.34 130.74
C ASP A 33 -111.04 117.17 130.47
N ALA A 34 -110.18 117.93 131.16
CA ALA A 34 -108.73 117.81 131.07
C ALA A 34 -108.21 116.43 131.55
N GLU A 35 -108.77 115.88 132.64
CA GLU A 35 -108.45 114.52 133.07
C GLU A 35 -108.92 113.47 132.06
N GLY A 36 -110.10 113.68 131.46
CA GLY A 36 -110.62 112.85 130.38
C GLY A 36 -109.71 112.81 129.16
N ILE A 37 -109.30 113.98 128.65
CA ILE A 37 -108.36 114.10 127.52
C ILE A 37 -107.05 113.40 127.83
N ARG A 38 -106.51 113.59 129.05
CA ARG A 38 -105.27 112.92 129.48
C ARG A 38 -105.43 111.40 129.43
N LYS A 39 -106.52 110.87 130.00
CA LYS A 39 -106.74 109.42 130.08
C LYS A 39 -106.99 108.78 128.71
N ILE A 40 -107.74 109.44 127.84
CA ILE A 40 -107.97 109.00 126.45
C ILE A 40 -106.63 108.98 125.71
N THR A 41 -105.86 110.06 125.78
CA THR A 41 -104.55 110.14 125.11
C THR A 41 -103.60 109.07 125.63
N GLU A 42 -103.60 108.78 126.94
CA GLU A 42 -102.81 107.70 127.54
C GLU A 42 -103.20 106.32 126.98
N LEU A 43 -104.51 106.02 126.93
CA LEU A 43 -105.02 104.74 126.43
C LEU A 43 -104.81 104.58 124.92
N THR A 44 -105.05 105.62 124.13
CA THR A 44 -104.80 105.61 122.68
C THR A 44 -103.31 105.45 122.38
N ALA A 45 -102.42 106.10 123.13
CA ALA A 45 -100.98 105.92 122.98
C ALA A 45 -100.57 104.47 123.32
N LYS A 46 -101.09 103.89 124.41
CA LYS A 46 -100.86 102.49 124.77
C LYS A 46 -101.33 101.54 123.68
N GLN A 47 -102.50 101.76 123.10
CA GLN A 47 -103.02 100.92 122.02
C GLN A 47 -102.23 101.07 120.72
N ASN A 48 -101.84 102.29 120.33
CA ASN A 48 -101.00 102.49 119.15
C ASN A 48 -99.63 101.83 119.30
N ILE A 49 -99.04 101.85 120.50
CA ILE A 49 -97.81 101.13 120.79
C ILE A 49 -98.04 99.61 120.63
N GLN A 50 -99.12 99.07 121.19
CA GLN A 50 -99.43 97.64 121.05
C GLN A 50 -99.67 97.24 119.59
N THR A 51 -100.44 98.02 118.83
CA THR A 51 -100.67 97.78 117.40
C THR A 51 -99.36 97.80 116.62
N ASN A 52 -98.48 98.79 116.86
CA ASN A 52 -97.20 98.83 116.17
C ASN A 52 -96.27 97.68 116.57
N MET A 53 -96.31 97.24 117.83
CA MET A 53 -95.57 96.05 118.26
C MET A 53 -96.05 94.81 117.51
N PHE A 54 -97.36 94.59 117.40
CA PHE A 54 -97.89 93.45 116.66
C PHE A 54 -97.55 93.50 115.17
N GLU A 55 -97.63 94.67 114.53
CA GLU A 55 -97.21 94.86 113.13
C GLU A 55 -95.73 94.51 112.92
N ARG A 56 -94.84 94.96 113.84
CA ARG A 56 -93.40 94.67 113.75
C ARG A 56 -93.08 93.21 114.05
N ASP A 57 -93.79 92.60 114.98
CA ASP A 57 -93.63 91.17 115.28
C ASP A 57 -94.10 90.29 114.10
N GLU A 58 -95.20 90.66 113.43
CA GLU A 58 -95.68 90.00 112.22
C GLU A 58 -94.64 90.11 111.08
N GLU A 59 -94.16 91.32 110.78
CA GLU A 59 -93.12 91.55 109.77
C GLU A 59 -91.87 90.72 110.05
N LEU A 60 -91.44 90.67 111.31
CA LEU A 60 -90.26 89.93 111.74
C LEU A 60 -90.47 88.42 111.63
N ALA A 61 -91.65 87.90 111.98
CA ALA A 61 -92.00 86.49 111.84
C ALA A 61 -92.04 86.06 110.37
N ILE A 62 -92.65 86.87 109.48
CA ILE A 62 -92.67 86.62 108.03
C ILE A 62 -91.25 86.63 107.47
N LYS A 63 -90.44 87.63 107.84
CA LYS A 63 -89.07 87.75 107.33
C LYS A 63 -88.19 86.59 107.81
N LYS A 64 -88.31 86.16 109.07
CA LYS A 64 -87.65 84.96 109.58
C LYS A 64 -88.05 83.73 108.78
N LYS A 65 -89.35 83.52 108.55
CA LYS A 65 -89.83 82.36 107.79
C LYS A 65 -89.34 82.36 106.34
N ASN A 66 -89.26 83.53 105.70
CA ASN A 66 -88.72 83.66 104.35
C ASN A 66 -87.22 83.35 104.29
N VAL A 67 -86.43 83.81 105.26
CA VAL A 67 -85.00 83.50 105.36
C VAL A 67 -84.81 82.00 105.59
N GLU A 68 -85.49 81.40 106.56
CA GLU A 68 -85.45 79.95 106.81
C GLU A 68 -85.81 79.14 105.55
N THR A 69 -86.87 79.54 104.84
CA THR A 69 -87.31 78.85 103.62
C THR A 69 -86.26 78.96 102.52
N ARG A 70 -85.63 80.14 102.36
CA ARG A 70 -84.60 80.36 101.34
C ARG A 70 -83.31 79.61 101.66
N GLU A 71 -82.90 79.57 102.92
CA GLU A 71 -81.77 78.76 103.37
C GLU A 71 -82.03 77.27 103.13
N ALA A 72 -83.21 76.77 103.48
CA ALA A 72 -83.59 75.39 103.21
C ALA A 72 -83.61 75.06 101.71
N MET A 73 -84.12 75.96 100.87
CA MET A 73 -84.10 75.79 99.40
C MET A 73 -82.67 75.72 98.85
N LEU A 74 -81.79 76.62 99.28
CA LEU A 74 -80.39 76.63 98.83
C LEU A 74 -79.62 75.39 99.30
N GLU A 75 -79.91 74.90 100.51
CA GLU A 75 -79.34 73.65 101.03
C GLU A 75 -79.76 72.45 100.19
N LEU A 76 -81.04 72.38 99.79
CA LEU A 76 -81.55 71.32 98.91
C LEU A 76 -80.94 71.40 97.50
N GLU A 77 -80.82 72.60 96.92
CA GLU A 77 -80.16 72.80 95.62
C GLU A 77 -78.69 72.38 95.67
N ARG A 78 -77.97 72.71 96.75
CA ARG A 78 -76.59 72.25 96.97
C ARG A 78 -76.52 70.73 97.03
N GLN A 79 -77.42 70.09 97.77
CA GLN A 79 -77.48 68.63 97.87
C GLN A 79 -77.78 67.98 96.51
N GLN A 80 -78.68 68.56 95.71
CA GLN A 80 -78.99 68.09 94.36
C GLN A 80 -77.75 68.20 93.45
N ALA A 81 -77.10 69.36 93.42
CA ALA A 81 -75.91 69.57 92.60
C ALA A 81 -74.74 68.64 93.00
N ASP A 82 -74.52 68.45 94.31
CA ASP A 82 -73.51 67.52 94.81
C ASP A 82 -73.84 66.06 94.45
N ALA A 83 -75.12 65.66 94.49
CA ALA A 83 -75.57 64.33 94.09
C ALA A 83 -75.40 64.10 92.58
N GLU A 84 -75.79 65.06 91.75
CA GLU A 84 -75.62 65.00 90.29
C GLU A 84 -74.14 64.93 89.90
N ALA A 85 -73.29 65.74 90.54
CA ALA A 85 -71.84 65.72 90.30
C ALA A 85 -71.21 64.38 90.73
N LYS A 86 -71.64 63.81 91.87
CA LYS A 86 -71.22 62.47 92.30
C LYS A 86 -71.66 61.40 91.30
N GLN A 87 -72.91 61.42 90.87
CA GLN A 87 -73.44 60.47 89.88
C GLN A 87 -72.67 60.56 88.56
N ALA A 88 -72.42 61.78 88.05
CA ALA A 88 -71.66 61.97 86.81
C ALA A 88 -70.23 61.41 86.94
N ARG A 89 -69.58 61.61 88.10
CA ARG A 89 -68.24 61.08 88.37
C ARG A 89 -68.22 59.55 88.46
N GLU A 90 -69.21 58.97 89.13
CA GLU A 90 -69.35 57.52 89.25
C GLU A 90 -69.63 56.88 87.89
N VAL A 91 -70.52 57.46 87.07
CA VAL A 91 -70.79 57.00 85.70
C VAL A 91 -69.53 57.09 84.84
N ALA A 92 -68.78 58.19 84.90
CA ALA A 92 -67.53 58.33 84.14
C ALA A 92 -66.47 57.32 84.60
N SER A 93 -66.34 57.09 85.91
CA SER A 93 -65.42 56.08 86.46
C SER A 93 -65.84 54.66 86.10
N LEU A 94 -67.13 54.34 86.11
CA LEU A 94 -67.66 53.05 85.70
C LEU A 94 -67.42 52.81 84.20
N ARG A 95 -67.72 53.79 83.34
CA ARG A 95 -67.44 53.70 81.90
C ARG A 95 -65.96 53.51 81.61
N ALA A 96 -65.08 54.28 82.25
CA ALA A 96 -63.64 54.12 82.09
C ALA A 96 -63.14 52.75 82.58
N ARG A 97 -63.74 52.21 83.65
CA ARG A 97 -63.44 50.87 84.16
C ARG A 97 -63.93 49.78 83.21
N GLU A 98 -65.15 49.89 82.70
CA GLU A 98 -65.70 48.94 81.72
C GLU A 98 -64.94 48.98 80.39
N GLU A 99 -64.53 50.15 79.90
CA GLU A 99 -63.67 50.28 78.71
C GLU A 99 -62.26 49.74 78.93
N ALA A 100 -61.72 49.81 80.15
CA ALA A 100 -60.44 49.21 80.49
C ALA A 100 -60.56 47.68 80.60
N GLU A 101 -61.62 47.17 81.23
CA GLU A 101 -61.89 45.74 81.34
C GLU A 101 -62.21 45.11 79.97
N THR A 102 -63.00 45.76 79.13
CA THR A 102 -63.25 45.30 77.75
C THR A 102 -61.97 45.28 76.92
N ARG A 103 -61.08 46.28 77.07
CA ARG A 103 -59.75 46.25 76.43
C ARG A 103 -58.87 45.12 76.95
N LYS A 104 -58.83 44.88 78.27
CA LYS A 104 -58.10 43.74 78.85
C LYS A 104 -58.65 42.42 78.34
N VAL A 105 -59.97 42.24 78.30
CA VAL A 105 -60.62 41.03 77.78
C VAL A 105 -60.31 40.84 76.29
N GLN A 106 -60.31 41.91 75.49
CA GLN A 106 -59.92 41.84 74.08
C GLN A 106 -58.44 41.51 73.90
N GLU A 107 -57.55 42.04 74.73
CA GLU A 107 -56.12 41.71 74.72
C GLU A 107 -55.87 40.27 75.18
N GLU A 108 -56.54 39.80 76.23
CA GLU A 108 -56.49 38.40 76.68
C GLU A 108 -57.01 37.46 75.60
N ARG A 109 -58.11 37.84 74.92
CA ARG A 109 -58.62 37.08 73.78
C ARG A 109 -57.61 37.04 72.63
N ARG A 110 -56.99 38.17 72.27
CA ARG A 110 -55.92 38.20 71.25
C ARG A 110 -54.70 37.37 71.64
N LYS A 111 -54.29 37.40 72.91
CA LYS A 111 -53.21 36.56 73.43
C LYS A 111 -53.57 35.07 73.39
N GLY A 112 -54.82 34.73 73.74
CA GLY A 112 -55.36 33.38 73.64
C GLY A 112 -55.42 32.88 72.20
N GLU A 113 -55.92 33.71 71.28
CA GLU A 113 -55.96 33.40 69.84
C GLU A 113 -54.55 33.27 69.25
N MET A 114 -53.61 34.13 69.62
CA MET A 114 -52.20 34.00 69.22
C MET A 114 -51.55 32.75 69.79
N ALA A 115 -51.76 32.43 71.07
CA ALA A 115 -51.24 31.21 71.68
C ALA A 115 -51.85 29.96 71.03
N PHE A 116 -53.13 30.01 70.66
CA PHE A 116 -53.80 28.94 69.92
C PHE A 116 -53.21 28.76 68.53
N ILE A 117 -53.04 29.84 67.76
CA ILE A 117 -52.42 29.78 66.42
C ILE A 117 -50.99 29.26 66.50
N LEU A 118 -50.19 29.73 67.46
CA LEU A 118 -48.82 29.25 67.65
C LEU A 118 -48.79 27.76 68.03
N SER A 119 -49.66 27.34 68.96
CA SER A 119 -49.79 25.94 69.34
C SER A 119 -50.26 25.07 68.16
N GLU A 120 -51.15 25.57 67.32
CA GLU A 120 -51.66 24.84 66.17
C GLU A 120 -50.64 24.77 65.03
N GLN A 121 -49.87 25.84 64.81
CA GLN A 121 -48.71 25.83 63.91
C GLN A 121 -47.65 24.85 64.39
N GLU A 122 -47.30 24.85 65.67
CA GLU A 122 -46.33 23.91 66.24
C GLU A 122 -46.82 22.47 66.14
N LEU A 123 -48.09 22.20 66.46
CA LEU A 123 -48.70 20.88 66.28
C LEU A 123 -48.72 20.45 64.80
N SER A 124 -48.97 21.37 63.87
CA SER A 124 -48.97 21.08 62.44
C SER A 124 -47.58 20.75 61.94
N VAL A 125 -46.55 21.51 62.35
CA VAL A 125 -45.15 21.24 62.03
C VAL A 125 -44.70 19.91 62.65
N GLN A 126 -45.09 19.62 63.89
CA GLN A 126 -44.78 18.35 64.54
C GLN A 126 -45.47 17.17 63.84
N ARG A 127 -46.73 17.31 63.42
CA ARG A 127 -47.44 16.30 62.62
C ARG A 127 -46.77 16.07 61.27
N GLU A 128 -46.36 17.14 60.58
CA GLU A 128 -45.66 17.03 59.30
C GLU A 128 -44.28 16.38 59.47
N ASN A 129 -43.53 16.76 60.52
CA ASN A 129 -42.26 16.12 60.86
C ASN A 129 -42.45 14.63 61.20
N GLN A 130 -43.47 14.29 61.98
CA GLN A 130 -43.81 12.89 62.30
C GLN A 130 -44.18 12.12 61.03
N GLN A 131 -45.00 12.69 60.14
CA GLN A 131 -45.33 12.06 58.86
C GLN A 131 -44.08 11.85 58.01
N ARG A 132 -43.20 12.85 57.93
CA ARG A 132 -41.91 12.75 57.23
C ARG A 132 -41.03 11.66 57.82
N GLU A 133 -40.95 11.55 59.14
CA GLU A 133 -40.20 10.48 59.81
C GLU A 133 -40.79 9.10 59.52
N VAL A 134 -42.12 8.96 59.53
CA VAL A 134 -42.81 7.72 59.18
C VAL A 134 -42.56 7.34 57.72
N GLU A 135 -42.62 8.29 56.80
CA GLU A 135 -42.34 8.10 55.38
C GLU A 135 -40.87 7.74 55.13
N VAL A 136 -39.93 8.45 55.76
CA VAL A 136 -38.49 8.14 55.70
C VAL A 136 -38.22 6.75 56.29
N ALA A 137 -38.85 6.38 57.40
CA ALA A 137 -38.74 5.04 57.98
C ALA A 137 -39.39 3.97 57.08
N ALA A 138 -40.50 4.27 56.40
CA ALA A 138 -41.12 3.38 55.43
C ALA A 138 -40.23 3.18 54.20
N GLN A 139 -39.67 4.26 53.64
CA GLN A 139 -38.73 4.20 52.52
C GLN A 139 -37.42 3.50 52.92
N ASN A 140 -36.89 3.74 54.11
CA ASN A 140 -35.71 3.05 54.61
C ASN A 140 -35.97 1.55 54.80
N ARG A 141 -37.16 1.16 55.29
CA ARG A 141 -37.58 -0.26 55.34
C ARG A 141 -37.69 -0.85 53.93
N GLN A 142 -38.31 -0.15 52.99
CA GLN A 142 -38.41 -0.61 51.60
C GLN A 142 -37.04 -0.75 50.94
N ARG A 143 -36.12 0.20 51.16
CA ARG A 143 -34.74 0.13 50.70
C ARG A 143 -34.00 -1.03 51.33
N ALA A 144 -34.14 -1.25 52.65
CA ALA A 144 -33.51 -2.38 53.33
C ALA A 144 -34.02 -3.72 52.76
N VAL A 145 -35.33 -3.85 52.56
CA VAL A 145 -35.93 -5.05 51.93
C VAL A 145 -35.44 -5.22 50.49
N ALA A 146 -35.40 -4.15 49.69
CA ALA A 146 -34.91 -4.21 48.31
C ALA A 146 -33.42 -4.59 48.25
N ILE A 147 -32.59 -4.06 49.14
CA ILE A 147 -31.17 -4.42 49.27
C ILE A 147 -31.02 -5.89 49.65
N GLU A 148 -31.81 -6.39 50.61
CA GLU A 148 -31.75 -7.80 50.99
C GLU A 148 -32.24 -8.71 49.85
N ILE A 149 -33.29 -8.33 49.13
CA ILE A 149 -33.74 -9.06 47.92
C ILE A 149 -32.64 -9.08 46.85
N GLU A 150 -31.99 -7.94 46.60
CA GLU A 150 -30.89 -7.86 45.65
C GLU A 150 -29.68 -8.70 46.10
N LYS A 151 -29.34 -8.69 47.40
CA LYS A 151 -28.29 -9.55 47.96
C LYS A 151 -28.62 -11.03 47.79
N VAL A 152 -29.87 -11.44 48.03
CA VAL A 152 -30.33 -12.82 47.84
C VAL A 152 -30.27 -13.20 46.36
N ASN A 153 -30.72 -12.33 45.45
CA ASN A 153 -30.63 -12.57 44.02
C ASN A 153 -29.18 -12.67 43.54
N ARG A 154 -28.30 -11.76 44.01
CA ARG A 154 -26.87 -11.79 43.71
C ARG A 154 -26.21 -13.06 44.26
N ALA A 155 -26.57 -13.50 45.47
CA ALA A 155 -26.09 -14.76 46.03
C ALA A 155 -26.53 -15.96 45.19
N ARG A 156 -27.80 -15.97 44.75
CA ARG A 156 -28.35 -17.01 43.86
C ARG A 156 -27.68 -17.03 42.49
N GLU A 157 -27.43 -15.86 41.90
CA GLU A 157 -26.71 -15.73 40.63
C GLU A 157 -25.26 -16.19 40.77
N LEU A 158 -24.57 -15.82 41.86
CA LEU A 158 -23.22 -16.29 42.16
C LEU A 158 -23.17 -17.81 42.35
N GLU A 159 -24.18 -18.41 42.99
CA GLU A 159 -24.29 -19.86 43.14
C GLU A 159 -24.54 -20.55 41.79
N ILE A 160 -25.38 -19.96 40.93
CA ILE A 160 -25.59 -20.46 39.56
C ILE A 160 -24.28 -20.40 38.76
N VAL A 161 -23.57 -19.27 38.81
CA VAL A 161 -22.27 -19.11 38.13
C VAL A 161 -21.22 -20.07 38.70
N ALA A 162 -21.17 -20.27 40.01
CA ALA A 162 -20.26 -21.23 40.64
C ALA A 162 -20.57 -22.67 40.19
N ARG A 163 -21.85 -23.07 40.21
CA ARG A 163 -22.29 -24.39 39.73
C ARG A 163 -22.01 -24.57 38.23
N GLU A 164 -22.28 -23.55 37.41
CA GLU A 164 -21.97 -23.58 35.98
C GLU A 164 -20.48 -23.68 35.73
N ARG A 165 -19.65 -22.97 36.49
CA ARG A 165 -18.20 -23.07 36.45
C ARG A 165 -17.74 -24.47 36.84
N ASP A 166 -18.30 -25.07 37.88
CA ASP A 166 -17.95 -26.43 38.30
C ASP A 166 -18.36 -27.47 37.25
N VAL A 167 -19.55 -27.34 36.67
CA VAL A 167 -20.01 -28.18 35.55
C VAL A 167 -19.12 -27.98 34.32
N GLN A 168 -18.72 -26.74 34.02
CA GLN A 168 -17.79 -26.44 32.92
C GLN A 168 -16.40 -27.01 33.19
N LEU A 169 -15.88 -26.92 34.41
CA LEU A 169 -14.60 -27.51 34.79
C LEU A 169 -14.66 -29.03 34.63
N GLN A 170 -15.74 -29.69 35.09
CA GLN A 170 -15.95 -31.12 34.86
C GLN A 170 -16.07 -31.49 33.38
N ARG A 171 -16.76 -30.66 32.58
CA ARG A 171 -16.81 -30.83 31.11
C ARG A 171 -15.43 -30.66 30.48
N ILE A 172 -14.66 -29.67 30.89
CA ILE A 172 -13.29 -29.44 30.42
C ILE A 172 -12.37 -30.59 30.83
N GLU A 173 -12.51 -31.12 32.04
CA GLU A 173 -11.75 -32.31 32.48
C GLU A 173 -12.14 -33.55 31.68
N ALA A 174 -13.43 -33.76 31.43
CA ALA A 174 -13.92 -34.85 30.57
C ALA A 174 -13.46 -34.69 29.12
N GLU A 175 -13.53 -33.48 28.55
CA GLU A 175 -13.03 -33.15 27.22
C GLU A 175 -11.51 -33.29 27.14
N LYS A 176 -10.78 -32.86 28.17
CA LYS A 176 -9.33 -33.05 28.27
C LYS A 176 -8.96 -34.53 28.34
N ALA A 177 -9.71 -35.35 29.07
CA ALA A 177 -9.52 -36.79 29.09
C ALA A 177 -9.79 -37.42 27.71
N ILE A 178 -10.85 -37.00 27.03
CA ILE A 178 -11.16 -37.42 25.64
C ILE A 178 -10.05 -36.96 24.69
N GLU A 179 -9.56 -35.74 24.83
CA GLU A 179 -8.54 -35.18 23.96
C GLU A 179 -7.16 -35.82 24.21
N GLN A 180 -6.85 -36.17 25.47
CA GLN A 180 -5.70 -37.01 25.80
C GLN A 180 -5.81 -38.39 25.15
N GLN A 181 -6.96 -39.03 25.24
CA GLN A 181 -7.19 -40.31 24.56
C GLN A 181 -7.12 -40.17 23.03
N LYS A 182 -7.66 -39.09 22.45
CA LYS A 182 -7.50 -38.80 21.01
C LYS A 182 -6.06 -38.52 20.65
N GLN A 183 -5.28 -37.87 21.51
CA GLN A 183 -3.87 -37.63 21.30
C GLN A 183 -3.08 -38.95 21.38
N GLU A 184 -3.41 -39.83 22.31
CA GLU A 184 -2.85 -41.19 22.37
C GLU A 184 -3.21 -42.00 21.12
N ILE A 185 -4.48 -42.00 20.70
CA ILE A 185 -4.93 -42.62 19.44
C ILE A 185 -4.22 -41.99 18.25
N ALA A 186 -4.06 -40.67 18.21
CA ALA A 186 -3.35 -39.98 17.14
C ALA A 186 -1.85 -40.31 17.17
N ASN A 187 -1.24 -40.53 18.33
CA ASN A 187 0.14 -40.98 18.45
C ASN A 187 0.27 -42.42 17.95
N VAL A 188 -0.63 -43.33 18.33
CA VAL A 188 -0.68 -44.71 17.79
C VAL A 188 -0.91 -44.70 16.27
N ILE A 189 -1.77 -43.82 15.76
CA ILE A 189 -1.98 -43.63 14.31
C ILE A 189 -0.73 -43.05 13.65
N ARG A 190 -0.04 -42.07 14.26
CA ARG A 190 1.22 -41.53 13.73
C ARG A 190 2.33 -42.58 13.75
N GLU A 191 2.42 -43.40 14.79
CA GLU A 191 3.34 -44.53 14.85
C GLU A 191 3.01 -45.55 13.78
N ARG A 192 1.73 -45.89 13.58
CA ARG A 192 1.29 -46.77 12.50
C ARG A 192 1.57 -46.18 11.12
N ILE A 193 1.28 -44.90 10.88
CA ILE A 193 1.59 -44.20 9.63
C ILE A 193 3.11 -44.09 9.43
N ALA A 194 3.89 -43.90 10.49
CA ALA A 194 5.35 -43.88 10.42
C ALA A 194 5.88 -45.27 10.04
N VAL A 195 5.35 -46.33 10.65
CA VAL A 195 5.67 -47.71 10.29
C VAL A 195 5.24 -48.01 8.86
N ASP A 196 4.00 -47.72 8.47
CA ASP A 196 3.48 -47.90 7.11
C ASP A 196 4.29 -47.09 6.09
N LYS A 197 4.72 -45.87 6.44
CA LYS A 197 5.61 -45.05 5.61
C LYS A 197 7.01 -45.65 5.53
N THR A 198 7.56 -46.20 6.61
CA THR A 198 8.86 -46.90 6.55
C THR A 198 8.77 -48.18 5.75
N VAL A 199 7.66 -48.94 5.84
CA VAL A 199 7.40 -50.11 5.03
C VAL A 199 7.27 -49.71 3.56
N ALA A 200 6.49 -48.68 3.24
CA ALA A 200 6.35 -48.17 1.87
C ALA A 200 7.65 -47.61 1.30
N ILE A 201 8.45 -46.90 2.10
CA ILE A 201 9.79 -46.42 1.69
C ILE A 201 10.71 -47.60 1.42
N GLU A 202 10.73 -48.62 2.29
CA GLU A 202 11.56 -49.79 2.08
C GLU A 202 11.05 -50.65 0.91
N GLU A 203 9.73 -50.74 0.67
CA GLU A 203 9.16 -51.39 -0.51
C GLU A 203 9.54 -50.65 -1.80
N GLU A 204 9.41 -49.32 -1.84
CA GLU A 204 9.87 -48.50 -2.96
C GLU A 204 11.39 -48.61 -3.15
N ARG A 205 12.18 -48.64 -2.07
CA ARG A 205 13.63 -48.83 -2.13
C ARG A 205 14.02 -50.22 -2.60
N ILE A 206 13.27 -51.26 -2.22
CA ILE A 206 13.44 -52.62 -2.75
C ILE A 206 13.09 -52.65 -4.24
N ASN A 207 12.01 -51.97 -4.65
CA ASN A 207 11.62 -51.87 -6.05
C ASN A 207 12.63 -51.08 -6.87
N GLU A 208 13.15 -49.97 -6.34
CA GLU A 208 14.23 -49.17 -6.93
C GLU A 208 15.49 -50.02 -7.09
N VAL A 209 15.94 -50.71 -6.03
CA VAL A 209 17.10 -51.62 -6.10
C VAL A 209 16.85 -52.74 -7.11
N ARG A 210 15.64 -53.30 -7.20
CA ARG A 210 15.30 -54.32 -8.22
C ARG A 210 15.37 -53.76 -9.63
N GLN A 211 14.77 -52.61 -9.88
CA GLN A 211 14.76 -51.96 -11.21
C GLN A 211 16.15 -51.50 -11.61
N VAL A 212 16.92 -50.89 -10.70
CA VAL A 212 18.32 -50.50 -10.91
C VAL A 212 19.16 -51.75 -11.18
N SER A 213 19.05 -52.80 -10.36
CA SER A 213 19.80 -54.04 -10.56
C SER A 213 19.41 -54.78 -11.85
N GLU A 214 18.16 -54.71 -12.29
CA GLU A 214 17.73 -55.25 -13.58
C GLU A 214 18.26 -54.43 -14.74
N ALA A 215 18.18 -53.09 -14.67
CA ALA A 215 18.73 -52.19 -15.68
C ALA A 215 20.26 -52.32 -15.76
N GLU A 216 20.94 -52.47 -14.63
CA GLU A 216 22.38 -52.60 -14.53
C GLU A 216 22.84 -53.97 -15.02
N ARG A 217 22.11 -55.05 -14.71
CA ARG A 217 22.33 -56.37 -15.34
C ARG A 217 22.11 -56.32 -16.84
N ALA A 218 21.03 -55.70 -17.33
CA ALA A 218 20.76 -55.56 -18.77
C ALA A 218 21.84 -54.73 -19.48
N LYS A 219 22.30 -53.64 -18.85
CA LYS A 219 23.43 -52.84 -19.34
C LYS A 219 24.70 -53.67 -19.39
N GLN A 220 24.99 -54.45 -18.35
CA GLN A 220 26.19 -55.27 -18.27
C GLN A 220 26.17 -56.42 -19.27
N VAL A 221 25.00 -57.05 -19.51
CA VAL A 221 24.82 -58.02 -20.61
C VAL A 221 25.11 -57.37 -21.96
N ARG A 222 24.57 -56.18 -22.25
CA ARG A 222 24.87 -55.49 -23.52
C ARG A 222 26.33 -55.09 -23.67
N ILE A 223 26.99 -54.66 -22.59
CA ILE A 223 28.43 -54.35 -22.62
C ILE A 223 29.21 -55.62 -22.91
N LEU A 224 28.89 -56.72 -22.25
CA LEU A 224 29.56 -58.00 -22.46
C LEU A 224 29.34 -58.54 -23.88
N GLU A 225 28.13 -58.40 -24.43
CA GLU A 225 27.82 -58.74 -25.83
C GLU A 225 28.61 -57.86 -26.80
N ALA A 226 28.67 -56.55 -26.57
CA ALA A 226 29.45 -55.63 -27.39
C ALA A 226 30.96 -55.90 -27.29
N GLU A 227 31.47 -56.22 -26.10
CA GLU A 227 32.85 -56.65 -25.86
C GLU A 227 33.14 -57.97 -26.56
N ALA A 228 32.24 -58.95 -26.48
CA ALA A 228 32.37 -60.23 -27.17
C ALA A 228 32.41 -60.04 -28.69
N GLU A 229 31.51 -59.24 -29.27
CA GLU A 229 31.53 -58.92 -30.71
C GLU A 229 32.77 -58.13 -31.14
N ALA A 230 33.28 -57.25 -30.27
CA ALA A 230 34.50 -56.49 -30.54
C ALA A 230 35.74 -57.39 -30.48
N GLU A 231 35.81 -58.28 -29.49
CA GLU A 231 36.90 -59.26 -29.35
C GLU A 231 36.86 -60.26 -30.51
N GLU A 232 35.68 -60.73 -30.93
CA GLU A 232 35.51 -61.61 -32.09
C GLU A 232 35.98 -60.91 -33.38
N ARG A 233 35.56 -59.66 -33.63
CA ARG A 233 36.03 -58.87 -34.78
C ARG A 233 37.53 -58.64 -34.74
N LYS A 234 38.09 -58.36 -33.57
CA LYS A 234 39.54 -58.17 -33.36
C LYS A 234 40.30 -59.47 -33.63
N VAL A 235 39.84 -60.61 -33.13
CA VAL A 235 40.44 -61.91 -33.41
C VAL A 235 40.37 -62.24 -34.90
N HIS A 236 39.22 -61.99 -35.56
CA HIS A 236 39.09 -62.15 -37.01
C HIS A 236 40.08 -61.25 -37.78
N ALA A 237 40.18 -59.97 -37.43
CA ALA A 237 41.09 -59.04 -38.09
C ALA A 237 42.57 -59.43 -37.87
N VAL A 238 42.95 -59.83 -36.65
CA VAL A 238 44.31 -60.29 -36.34
C VAL A 238 44.61 -61.60 -37.07
N LYS A 239 43.70 -62.57 -37.09
CA LYS A 239 43.89 -63.83 -37.80
C LYS A 239 43.95 -63.65 -39.30
N GLN A 240 43.16 -62.73 -39.85
CA GLN A 240 43.22 -62.38 -41.26
C GLN A 240 44.55 -61.69 -41.61
N ALA A 241 45.00 -60.74 -40.78
CA ALA A 241 46.31 -60.10 -40.94
C ALA A 241 47.47 -61.10 -40.82
N GLU A 242 47.44 -62.01 -39.85
CA GLU A 242 48.42 -63.11 -39.71
C GLU A 242 48.39 -64.05 -40.94
N ALA A 243 47.21 -64.37 -41.45
CA ALA A 243 47.06 -65.19 -42.65
C ALA A 243 47.60 -64.47 -43.90
N ASP A 244 47.36 -63.17 -44.05
CA ASP A 244 47.88 -62.34 -45.14
C ASP A 244 49.40 -62.17 -45.06
N GLU A 245 49.96 -62.04 -43.85
CA GLU A 245 51.40 -62.00 -43.60
C GLU A 245 52.05 -63.33 -43.98
N LEU A 246 51.49 -64.46 -43.52
CA LEU A 246 51.95 -65.80 -43.87
C LEU A 246 51.84 -66.06 -45.37
N ALA A 247 50.73 -65.68 -46.00
CA ALA A 247 50.54 -65.78 -47.44
C ALA A 247 51.59 -64.95 -48.20
N SER A 248 51.89 -63.73 -47.73
CA SER A 248 52.91 -62.87 -48.32
C SER A 248 54.33 -63.44 -48.15
N LYS A 249 54.64 -64.00 -46.98
CA LYS A 249 55.90 -64.73 -46.73
C LYS A 249 56.05 -65.94 -47.65
N HIS A 250 54.99 -66.76 -47.77
CA HIS A 250 55.00 -67.91 -48.67
C HIS A 250 55.11 -67.50 -50.14
N ARG A 251 54.43 -66.43 -50.59
CA ARG A 251 54.61 -65.87 -51.93
C ARG A 251 56.03 -65.37 -52.16
N ALA A 252 56.64 -64.69 -51.18
CA ALA A 252 58.04 -64.25 -51.29
C ALA A 252 59.02 -65.43 -51.40
N ILE A 253 58.79 -66.50 -50.62
CA ILE A 253 59.56 -67.75 -50.71
C ILE A 253 59.34 -68.43 -52.06
N GLU A 254 58.11 -68.50 -52.54
CA GLU A 254 57.78 -69.07 -53.85
C GLU A 254 58.49 -68.31 -54.98
N VAL A 255 58.41 -66.98 -54.99
CA VAL A 255 59.07 -66.14 -56.00
C VAL A 255 60.59 -66.30 -55.95
N THR A 256 61.19 -66.31 -54.76
CA THR A 256 62.66 -66.51 -54.62
C THR A 256 63.08 -67.92 -55.03
N THR A 257 62.31 -68.93 -54.67
CA THR A 257 62.56 -70.33 -55.06
C THR A 257 62.41 -70.52 -56.57
N MET A 258 61.38 -69.94 -57.18
CA MET A 258 61.17 -69.95 -58.63
C MET A 258 62.28 -69.17 -59.35
N ALA A 259 62.71 -68.01 -58.83
CA ALA A 259 63.83 -67.26 -59.39
C ALA A 259 65.15 -68.05 -59.30
N GLN A 260 65.40 -68.72 -58.18
CA GLN A 260 66.58 -69.58 -57.99
C GLN A 260 66.53 -70.80 -58.92
N ALA A 261 65.38 -71.47 -59.04
CA ALA A 261 65.19 -72.58 -59.97
C ALA A 261 65.38 -72.15 -61.44
N ASN A 262 64.87 -70.98 -61.81
CA ASN A 262 65.07 -70.39 -63.13
C ASN A 262 66.54 -70.03 -63.39
N LEU A 263 67.24 -69.47 -62.39
CA LEU A 263 68.67 -69.18 -62.46
C LEU A 263 69.48 -70.47 -62.65
N GLU A 264 69.21 -71.50 -61.85
CA GLU A 264 69.87 -72.80 -61.96
C GLU A 264 69.58 -73.49 -63.30
N ALA A 265 68.34 -73.43 -63.78
CA ALA A 265 67.97 -73.93 -65.10
C ALA A 265 68.71 -73.15 -66.21
N ALA A 266 68.80 -71.82 -66.10
CA ALA A 266 69.54 -70.98 -67.04
C ALA A 266 71.05 -71.29 -67.02
N VAL A 267 71.64 -71.49 -65.84
CA VAL A 267 73.05 -71.90 -65.68
C VAL A 267 73.30 -73.27 -66.30
N LYS A 268 72.46 -74.27 -66.00
CA LYS A 268 72.57 -75.62 -66.60
C LYS A 268 72.40 -75.58 -68.11
N ASN A 269 71.46 -74.77 -68.63
CA ASN A 269 71.29 -74.57 -70.07
C ASN A 269 72.49 -73.85 -70.69
N ALA A 270 73.09 -72.88 -70.00
CA ALA A 270 74.30 -72.19 -70.45
C ALA A 270 75.50 -73.16 -70.48
N ASP A 271 75.66 -74.00 -69.46
CA ASP A 271 76.71 -75.02 -69.40
C ASP A 271 76.49 -76.12 -70.45
N ALA A 272 75.25 -76.54 -70.69
CA ALA A 272 74.90 -77.44 -71.79
C ALA A 272 75.24 -76.82 -73.15
N LYS A 273 74.92 -75.54 -73.37
CA LYS A 273 75.31 -74.80 -74.57
C LYS A 273 76.82 -74.64 -74.70
N LYS A 274 77.55 -74.38 -73.62
CA LYS A 274 79.03 -74.34 -73.62
C LYS A 274 79.62 -75.69 -74.00
N LYS A 275 79.19 -76.78 -73.36
CA LYS A 275 79.63 -78.14 -73.70
C LYS A 275 79.25 -78.54 -75.12
N MET A 276 78.07 -78.12 -75.60
CA MET A 276 77.67 -78.34 -76.98
C MET A 276 78.52 -77.51 -77.94
N ALA A 277 78.86 -76.27 -77.61
CA ALA A 277 79.78 -75.44 -78.39
C ALA A 277 81.20 -76.00 -78.41
N GLU A 278 81.70 -76.53 -77.29
CA GLU A 278 82.96 -77.28 -77.20
C GLU A 278 82.90 -78.57 -78.03
N GLY A 279 81.77 -79.29 -78.00
CA GLY A 279 81.52 -80.47 -78.84
C GLY A 279 81.51 -80.13 -80.32
N ILE A 280 80.81 -79.06 -80.73
CA ILE A 280 80.80 -78.53 -82.09
C ILE A 280 82.20 -78.03 -82.48
N GLN A 281 82.94 -77.40 -81.56
CA GLN A 281 84.32 -76.97 -81.79
C GLN A 281 85.23 -78.18 -81.97
N ALA A 282 85.05 -79.27 -81.22
CA ALA A 282 85.79 -80.51 -81.38
C ALA A 282 85.42 -81.25 -82.69
N GLU A 283 84.14 -81.30 -83.06
CA GLU A 283 83.69 -81.84 -84.35
C GLU A 283 84.22 -81.01 -85.53
N ARG A 284 84.14 -79.67 -85.45
CA ARG A 284 84.71 -78.77 -86.44
C ARG A 284 86.23 -78.78 -86.44
N ALA A 285 86.90 -79.05 -85.32
CA ALA A 285 88.34 -79.24 -85.27
C ALA A 285 88.73 -80.58 -85.92
N ALA A 286 87.94 -81.63 -85.77
CA ALA A 286 88.14 -82.91 -86.46
C ALA A 286 87.89 -82.78 -87.97
N TYR A 287 86.81 -82.09 -88.37
CA TYR A 287 86.54 -81.77 -89.78
C TYR A 287 87.58 -80.80 -90.34
N GLY A 288 87.99 -79.79 -89.56
CA GLY A 288 89.00 -78.81 -89.92
C GLY A 288 90.40 -79.40 -90.02
N LEU A 289 90.75 -80.43 -89.23
CA LEU A 289 92.00 -81.20 -89.44
C LEU A 289 91.94 -82.04 -90.71
N ALA A 290 90.77 -82.57 -91.08
CA ALA A 290 90.56 -83.29 -92.32
C ALA A 290 90.57 -82.33 -93.54
N GLU A 291 89.95 -81.17 -93.41
CA GLU A 291 89.89 -80.11 -94.43
C GLU A 291 91.24 -79.40 -94.57
N ALA A 292 92.02 -79.24 -93.49
CA ALA A 292 93.39 -78.73 -93.55
C ALA A 292 94.32 -79.72 -94.28
N ARG A 293 94.17 -81.04 -94.07
CA ARG A 293 94.91 -82.05 -94.86
C ARG A 293 94.49 -82.07 -96.34
N ILE A 294 93.23 -81.79 -96.65
CA ILE A 294 92.74 -81.65 -98.03
C ILE A 294 93.22 -80.32 -98.65
N ARG A 295 93.21 -79.23 -97.87
CA ARG A 295 93.64 -77.89 -98.30
C ARG A 295 95.16 -77.78 -98.45
N GLU A 296 95.94 -78.53 -97.67
CA GLU A 296 97.39 -78.69 -97.88
C GLU A 296 97.69 -79.45 -99.17
N ALA A 297 96.88 -80.46 -99.52
CA ALA A 297 96.96 -81.14 -100.82
C ALA A 297 96.49 -80.25 -102.00
N ASN A 298 95.48 -79.41 -101.78
CA ASN A 298 94.98 -78.46 -102.79
C ASN A 298 95.89 -77.23 -102.95
N ALA A 299 96.56 -76.75 -101.91
CA ALA A 299 97.48 -75.61 -101.97
C ALA A 299 98.72 -75.92 -102.82
N ILE A 300 99.19 -77.17 -102.82
CA ILE A 300 100.24 -77.65 -103.75
C ILE A 300 99.76 -77.62 -105.22
N ALA A 301 98.44 -77.70 -105.46
CA ALA A 301 97.84 -77.61 -106.78
C ALA A 301 97.54 -76.14 -107.20
N GLU A 302 97.03 -75.31 -106.29
CA GLU A 302 96.69 -73.89 -106.53
C GLU A 302 97.92 -72.97 -106.62
N GLU A 303 99.05 -73.29 -105.97
CA GLU A 303 100.33 -72.57 -106.18
C GLU A 303 100.75 -72.58 -107.67
N LYS A 304 100.37 -73.64 -108.41
CA LYS A 304 100.62 -73.74 -109.84
C LYS A 304 99.62 -72.97 -110.71
N GLU A 305 98.47 -72.56 -110.17
CA GLU A 305 97.38 -71.91 -110.92
C GLU A 305 97.27 -70.40 -110.62
N GLY A 306 97.58 -69.96 -109.39
CA GLY A 306 97.52 -68.56 -108.94
C GLY A 306 98.53 -67.61 -109.61
N MET A 307 99.64 -68.13 -110.17
CA MET A 307 100.55 -67.34 -111.00
C MET A 307 99.88 -66.79 -112.27
N ALA A 308 98.71 -67.32 -112.68
CA ALA A 308 98.02 -66.90 -113.90
C ALA A 308 96.95 -65.80 -113.73
N GLN A 309 96.38 -65.59 -112.53
CA GLN A 309 95.16 -64.76 -112.35
C GLN A 309 95.38 -63.36 -111.75
N ALA A 310 96.55 -63.07 -111.15
CA ALA A 310 96.84 -61.79 -110.51
C ALA A 310 96.86 -60.57 -111.47
N ASN A 311 96.82 -60.79 -112.79
CA ASN A 311 96.97 -59.72 -113.77
C ASN A 311 95.68 -58.91 -114.08
N VAL A 312 94.49 -59.25 -113.55
CA VAL A 312 93.21 -58.70 -114.08
C VAL A 312 92.42 -57.72 -113.16
N ILE A 313 92.47 -57.79 -111.82
CA ILE A 313 91.44 -57.17 -110.94
C ILE A 313 91.65 -55.67 -110.59
N ARG A 314 92.76 -55.04 -110.98
CA ARG A 314 93.15 -53.67 -110.59
C ARG A 314 92.21 -52.51 -111.01
N ALA A 315 91.11 -52.72 -111.74
CA ALA A 315 90.58 -51.67 -112.65
C ALA A 315 89.20 -51.01 -112.37
N LYS A 316 88.43 -51.18 -111.26
CA LYS A 316 86.97 -50.81 -111.29
C LYS A 316 86.26 -50.07 -110.11
N GLY A 317 86.91 -49.41 -109.13
CA GLY A 317 86.25 -49.08 -107.84
C GLY A 317 85.62 -47.68 -107.49
N GLU A 318 85.73 -46.58 -108.26
CA GLU A 318 85.75 -45.20 -107.66
C GLU A 318 84.46 -44.29 -107.61
N ALA A 319 83.18 -44.70 -107.78
CA ALA A 319 82.12 -43.73 -108.24
C ALA A 319 80.84 -43.37 -107.39
N SER A 320 80.73 -43.34 -106.04
CA SER A 320 79.39 -43.25 -105.38
C SER A 320 79.17 -42.40 -104.08
N ALA A 321 79.34 -41.06 -104.05
CA ALA A 321 79.30 -40.32 -102.76
C ALA A 321 78.55 -38.93 -102.64
N LEU A 322 77.47 -38.59 -103.40
CA LEU A 322 77.05 -37.17 -103.59
C LEU A 322 75.56 -36.76 -103.31
N ALA A 323 74.78 -37.39 -102.41
CA ALA A 323 73.29 -37.24 -102.39
C ALA A 323 72.57 -36.47 -101.24
N GLU A 324 73.19 -36.02 -100.15
CA GLU A 324 72.46 -35.73 -98.87
C GLU A 324 72.01 -34.27 -98.54
N GLU A 325 72.06 -33.27 -99.43
CA GLU A 325 72.03 -31.84 -99.03
C GLU A 325 70.66 -31.09 -98.89
N LYS A 326 69.47 -31.60 -99.29
CA LYS A 326 68.32 -30.73 -99.68
C LYS A 326 67.11 -30.48 -98.73
N GLU A 327 67.05 -30.94 -97.47
CA GLU A 327 65.77 -31.00 -96.72
C GLU A 327 65.38 -29.75 -95.85
N GLY A 328 66.23 -28.72 -95.70
CA GLY A 328 66.12 -27.75 -94.59
C GLY A 328 65.23 -26.49 -94.69
N MET A 329 64.58 -26.14 -95.82
CA MET A 329 64.12 -24.73 -96.04
C MET A 329 62.61 -24.37 -95.86
N ALA A 330 61.70 -25.27 -95.45
CA ALA A 330 60.25 -25.03 -95.58
C ALA A 330 59.48 -24.40 -94.38
N GLN A 331 60.06 -24.19 -93.19
CA GLN A 331 59.28 -23.92 -91.96
C GLN A 331 59.08 -22.43 -91.55
N ALA A 332 59.69 -21.45 -92.21
CA ALA A 332 59.78 -20.07 -91.68
C ALA A 332 58.62 -19.09 -92.01
N GLY A 333 57.65 -19.43 -92.88
CA GLY A 333 56.67 -18.46 -93.41
C GLY A 333 55.41 -18.17 -92.58
N VAL A 334 55.01 -19.10 -91.70
CA VAL A 334 53.64 -19.11 -91.11
C VAL A 334 53.49 -18.16 -89.90
N ILE A 335 54.58 -17.76 -89.25
CA ILE A 335 54.53 -17.06 -87.95
C ILE A 335 54.25 -15.54 -88.07
N ARG A 336 54.56 -14.90 -89.21
CA ARG A 336 54.52 -13.43 -89.34
C ARG A 336 53.11 -12.83 -89.46
N ALA A 337 52.14 -13.53 -90.06
CA ALA A 337 50.84 -12.95 -90.41
C ALA A 337 49.83 -12.84 -89.25
N LYS A 338 50.07 -13.50 -88.12
CA LYS A 338 49.11 -13.56 -86.99
C LYS A 338 49.25 -12.40 -85.99
N GLY A 339 50.38 -11.70 -85.99
CA GLY A 339 50.68 -10.64 -85.02
C GLY A 339 50.05 -9.28 -85.31
N GLU A 340 49.89 -8.90 -86.58
CA GLU A 340 49.48 -7.54 -86.97
C GLU A 340 47.97 -7.27 -86.78
N ALA A 341 47.11 -8.29 -86.91
CA ALA A 341 45.66 -8.13 -86.82
C ALA A 341 45.12 -7.94 -85.39
N SER A 342 45.85 -8.36 -84.36
CA SER A 342 45.38 -8.31 -82.96
C SER A 342 45.65 -6.97 -82.27
N ALA A 343 46.61 -6.19 -82.75
CA ALA A 343 46.99 -4.90 -82.14
C ALA A 343 46.03 -3.76 -82.51
N GLU A 344 45.35 -3.85 -83.65
CA GLU A 344 44.47 -2.79 -84.15
C GLU A 344 43.09 -2.79 -83.47
N VAL A 345 42.57 -3.96 -83.11
CA VAL A 345 41.27 -4.13 -82.40
C VAL A 345 41.32 -3.54 -81.00
N THR A 346 42.39 -3.81 -80.25
CA THR A 346 42.56 -3.32 -78.87
C THR A 346 42.67 -1.79 -78.80
N ARG A 347 43.27 -1.15 -79.82
CA ARG A 347 43.42 0.31 -79.87
C ARG A 347 42.08 1.03 -80.10
N LEU A 348 41.19 0.45 -80.91
CA LEU A 348 39.88 1.04 -81.22
C LEU A 348 38.89 0.93 -80.04
N GLN A 349 38.93 -0.18 -79.29
CA GLN A 349 38.10 -0.33 -78.08
C GLN A 349 38.47 0.66 -76.98
N GLY A 350 39.76 0.85 -76.69
CA GLY A 350 40.21 1.78 -75.64
C GLY A 350 39.83 3.24 -75.91
N ASN A 351 39.84 3.67 -77.18
CA ASN A 351 39.41 5.03 -77.55
C ASN A 351 37.89 5.24 -77.42
N ALA A 352 37.10 4.21 -77.77
CA ALA A 352 35.64 4.29 -77.65
C ALA A 352 35.17 4.34 -76.18
N GLU A 353 35.83 3.59 -75.28
CA GLU A 353 35.55 3.62 -73.85
C GLU A 353 35.94 4.95 -73.20
N ALA A 354 37.08 5.53 -73.60
CA ALA A 354 37.52 6.84 -73.11
C ALA A 354 36.55 7.96 -73.51
N GLU A 355 36.06 7.96 -74.75
CA GLU A 355 35.10 8.95 -75.25
C GLU A 355 33.72 8.81 -74.59
N SER A 356 33.24 7.57 -74.40
CA SER A 356 31.99 7.29 -73.67
C SER A 356 32.05 7.78 -72.22
N THR A 357 33.16 7.53 -71.54
CA THR A 357 33.35 7.94 -70.14
C THR A 357 33.41 9.46 -70.01
N LEU A 358 34.09 10.13 -70.93
CA LEU A 358 34.17 11.59 -70.96
C LEU A 358 32.79 12.22 -71.25
N ALA A 359 32.02 11.66 -72.19
CA ALA A 359 30.66 12.11 -72.48
C ALA A 359 29.74 11.94 -71.27
N ARG A 360 29.85 10.82 -70.54
CA ARG A 360 29.05 10.57 -69.32
C ARG A 360 29.37 11.59 -68.22
N PHE A 361 30.65 11.82 -67.92
CA PHE A 361 31.03 12.80 -66.90
C PHE A 361 30.65 14.22 -67.27
N LYS A 362 30.69 14.58 -68.55
CA LYS A 362 30.22 15.89 -69.01
C LYS A 362 28.71 16.05 -68.86
N ALA A 363 27.94 15.00 -69.18
CA ALA A 363 26.49 14.99 -68.98
C ALA A 363 26.10 15.04 -67.50
N GLU A 364 26.79 14.32 -66.63
CA GLU A 364 26.58 14.35 -65.18
C GLU A 364 26.92 15.73 -64.60
N ALA A 365 28.03 16.35 -65.02
CA ALA A 365 28.40 17.69 -64.58
C ALA A 365 27.38 18.76 -65.02
N SER A 366 26.91 18.71 -66.27
CA SER A 366 25.85 19.60 -66.75
C SER A 366 24.53 19.38 -66.00
N GLY A 367 24.13 18.13 -65.75
CA GLY A 367 22.93 17.82 -64.96
C GLY A 367 23.03 18.28 -63.51
N LEU A 368 24.23 18.24 -62.90
CA LEU A 368 24.45 18.79 -61.56
C LEU A 368 24.28 20.32 -61.55
N ILE A 369 24.84 21.03 -62.53
CA ILE A 369 24.74 22.49 -62.65
C ILE A 369 23.27 22.91 -62.80
N GLU A 370 22.53 22.29 -63.72
CA GLU A 370 21.10 22.55 -63.92
C GLU A 370 20.30 22.27 -62.64
N LYS A 371 20.65 21.20 -61.91
CA LYS A 371 20.01 20.87 -60.63
C LYS A 371 20.30 21.90 -59.54
N PHE A 372 21.53 22.41 -59.45
CA PHE A 372 21.88 23.48 -58.49
C PHE A 372 21.21 24.80 -58.83
N GLU A 373 21.09 25.15 -60.11
CA GLU A 373 20.34 26.33 -60.56
C GLU A 373 18.84 26.20 -60.26
N ALA A 374 18.26 25.02 -60.45
CA ALA A 374 16.88 24.73 -60.05
C ALA A 374 16.70 24.84 -58.52
N MET A 375 17.66 24.36 -57.71
CA MET A 375 17.60 24.50 -56.24
C MET A 375 17.73 25.95 -55.76
N ASN A 376 18.47 26.79 -56.49
CA ASN A 376 18.60 28.22 -56.18
C ASN A 376 17.32 29.03 -56.48
N THR A 377 16.52 28.59 -57.46
CA THR A 377 15.25 29.26 -57.81
C THR A 377 14.05 28.77 -56.99
N MET A 378 14.20 27.71 -56.20
CA MET A 378 13.18 27.20 -55.28
C MET A 378 13.08 28.01 -53.98
N THR A 379 11.88 28.05 -53.40
CA THR A 379 11.66 28.58 -52.04
C THR A 379 12.30 27.67 -50.99
N ASP A 380 12.63 28.21 -49.81
CA ASP A 380 13.31 27.44 -48.75
C ASP A 380 12.52 26.19 -48.31
N GLU A 381 11.19 26.24 -48.33
CA GLU A 381 10.33 25.08 -48.02
C GLU A 381 10.39 23.99 -49.11
N SER A 382 10.45 24.39 -50.38
CA SER A 382 10.61 23.45 -51.50
C SER A 382 12.01 22.83 -51.54
N ARG A 383 13.04 23.61 -51.19
CA ARG A 383 14.42 23.11 -51.06
C ARG A 383 14.52 22.10 -49.92
N GLY A 384 13.89 22.37 -48.77
CA GLY A 384 13.84 21.43 -47.65
C GLY A 384 13.16 20.10 -48.00
N HIS A 385 12.06 20.13 -48.76
CA HIS A 385 11.41 18.90 -49.24
C HIS A 385 12.29 18.13 -50.24
N GLU A 386 12.96 18.83 -51.15
CA GLU A 386 13.86 18.21 -52.12
C GLU A 386 15.11 17.61 -51.45
N GLU A 387 15.72 18.30 -50.49
CA GLU A 387 16.81 17.77 -49.66
C GLU A 387 16.37 16.56 -48.85
N TYR A 388 15.15 16.58 -48.29
CA TYR A 388 14.59 15.43 -47.58
C TYR A 388 14.38 14.24 -48.52
N ARG A 389 13.85 14.47 -49.72
CA ARG A 389 13.70 13.44 -50.76
C ARG A 389 15.05 12.86 -51.18
N MET A 390 16.07 13.69 -51.39
CA MET A 390 17.42 13.24 -51.74
C MET A 390 18.07 12.43 -50.62
N ASN A 391 17.87 12.84 -49.37
CA ASN A 391 18.33 12.07 -48.21
C ASN A 391 17.65 10.71 -48.12
N LEU A 392 16.35 10.63 -48.39
CA LEU A 392 15.63 9.35 -48.45
C LEU A 392 16.12 8.46 -49.58
N ASP A 393 16.36 9.00 -50.79
CA ASP A 393 16.88 8.22 -51.91
C ASP A 393 18.32 7.73 -51.66
N THR A 394 19.16 8.57 -51.04
CA THR A 394 20.52 8.19 -50.62
C THR A 394 20.47 7.07 -49.59
N ARG A 395 19.63 7.20 -48.55
CA ARG A 395 19.42 6.13 -47.57
C ARG A 395 18.86 4.86 -48.19
N LEU A 396 17.97 4.98 -49.18
CA LEU A 396 17.44 3.83 -49.91
C LEU A 396 18.56 3.11 -50.67
N ARG A 397 19.45 3.84 -51.35
CA ARG A 397 20.61 3.24 -52.03
C ARG A 397 21.60 2.61 -51.06
N GLU A 398 21.93 3.29 -49.96
CA GLU A 398 22.79 2.75 -48.91
C GLU A 398 22.19 1.48 -48.30
N THR A 399 20.88 1.46 -48.02
CA THR A 399 20.21 0.29 -47.45
C THR A 399 20.15 -0.87 -48.45
N LEU A 400 19.86 -0.62 -49.73
CA LEU A 400 19.92 -1.66 -50.77
C LEU A 400 21.34 -2.23 -50.92
N ALA A 401 22.36 -1.38 -50.98
CA ALA A 401 23.76 -1.81 -51.05
C ALA A 401 24.17 -2.61 -49.80
N ALA A 402 23.74 -2.20 -48.61
CA ALA A 402 23.98 -2.93 -47.37
C ALA A 402 23.25 -4.28 -47.34
N ILE A 403 22.02 -4.36 -47.87
CA ILE A 403 21.28 -5.62 -48.00
C ILE A 403 21.97 -6.56 -49.00
N GLU A 404 22.46 -6.03 -50.12
CA GLU A 404 23.16 -6.82 -51.14
C GLU A 404 24.52 -7.32 -50.64
N ALA A 405 25.29 -6.46 -49.95
CA ALA A 405 26.49 -6.87 -49.22
C ALA A 405 26.15 -7.94 -48.15
N GLY A 406 25.07 -7.75 -47.39
CA GLY A 406 24.58 -8.72 -46.42
C GLY A 406 24.17 -10.06 -47.04
N LYS A 407 23.60 -10.04 -48.26
CA LYS A 407 23.26 -11.25 -49.03
C LYS A 407 24.54 -11.97 -49.49
N ALA A 408 25.52 -11.25 -50.03
CA ALA A 408 26.80 -11.83 -50.43
C ALA A 408 27.54 -12.43 -49.22
N VAL A 409 27.61 -11.71 -48.10
CA VAL A 409 28.18 -12.21 -46.84
C VAL A 409 27.41 -13.41 -46.32
N SER A 410 26.07 -13.40 -46.36
CA SER A 410 25.27 -14.54 -45.94
C SER A 410 25.46 -15.77 -46.84
N GLN A 411 25.64 -15.58 -48.14
CA GLN A 411 25.95 -16.66 -49.08
C GLN A 411 27.34 -17.24 -48.82
N GLU A 412 28.37 -16.41 -48.64
CA GLU A 412 29.71 -16.87 -48.31
C GLU A 412 29.77 -17.53 -46.93
N ASN A 413 29.10 -16.96 -45.92
CA ASN A 413 28.99 -17.59 -44.60
C ASN A 413 28.24 -18.92 -44.67
N ALA A 414 27.18 -19.03 -45.47
CA ALA A 414 26.49 -20.31 -45.67
C ALA A 414 27.38 -21.34 -46.36
N LYS A 415 28.19 -20.93 -47.36
CA LYS A 415 29.19 -21.81 -47.99
C LYS A 415 30.26 -22.25 -47.00
N ILE A 416 30.80 -21.33 -46.19
CA ILE A 416 31.80 -21.66 -45.17
C ILE A 416 31.21 -22.61 -44.13
N LEU A 417 29.99 -22.36 -43.64
CA LEU A 417 29.29 -23.25 -42.72
C LEU A 417 29.01 -24.62 -43.34
N ALA A 418 28.59 -24.67 -44.60
CA ALA A 418 28.37 -25.92 -45.32
C ALA A 418 29.68 -26.72 -45.44
N LEU A 419 30.77 -26.06 -45.85
CA LEU A 419 32.09 -26.69 -45.97
C LEU A 419 32.65 -27.13 -44.60
N ALA A 420 32.40 -26.34 -43.55
CA ALA A 420 32.80 -26.66 -42.19
C ALA A 420 32.01 -27.86 -41.64
N LEU A 421 30.70 -27.93 -41.88
CA LEU A 421 29.87 -29.09 -41.53
C LEU A 421 30.22 -30.34 -42.35
N GLU A 422 30.55 -30.18 -43.64
CA GLU A 422 31.00 -31.26 -44.52
C GLU A 422 32.31 -31.89 -44.01
N LYS A 423 33.25 -31.05 -43.53
CA LYS A 423 34.54 -31.52 -43.02
C LYS A 423 34.54 -31.90 -41.55
N ALA A 424 33.58 -31.43 -40.75
CA ALA A 424 33.50 -31.73 -39.34
C ALA A 424 33.01 -33.16 -39.11
N LYS A 425 33.82 -33.97 -38.40
CA LYS A 425 33.33 -35.22 -37.81
C LYS A 425 32.51 -34.89 -36.57
N ILE A 426 31.20 -34.90 -36.71
CA ILE A 426 30.27 -34.68 -35.59
C ILE A 426 29.91 -36.04 -34.99
N ASP A 427 30.45 -36.33 -33.81
CA ASP A 427 30.04 -37.49 -33.02
C ASP A 427 28.82 -37.11 -32.16
N ILE A 428 27.65 -37.64 -32.50
CA ILE A 428 26.38 -37.35 -31.80
C ILE A 428 26.17 -38.44 -30.75
N VAL A 429 26.44 -38.13 -29.48
CA VAL A 429 26.18 -39.05 -28.36
C VAL A 429 24.85 -38.68 -27.67
N GLY A 430 23.75 -39.28 -28.14
CA GLY A 430 22.50 -39.57 -27.42
C GLY A 430 21.67 -38.45 -26.77
N GLY A 431 20.48 -38.16 -27.36
CA GLY A 431 19.38 -37.36 -26.76
C GLY A 431 18.83 -36.28 -27.70
N GLU A 432 17.92 -36.65 -28.60
CA GLU A 432 17.55 -35.92 -29.84
C GLU A 432 17.05 -34.46 -29.68
N GLN A 433 16.49 -34.07 -28.53
CA GLN A 433 15.94 -32.71 -28.35
C GLN A 433 16.97 -31.67 -27.85
N HIS A 434 17.87 -32.03 -26.95
CA HIS A 434 18.79 -31.05 -26.35
C HIS A 434 19.97 -30.68 -27.25
N PHE A 435 20.44 -31.60 -28.09
CA PHE A 435 21.54 -31.33 -29.02
C PHE A 435 21.13 -30.32 -30.10
N PHE A 436 19.95 -30.51 -30.72
CA PHE A 436 19.47 -29.58 -31.74
C PHE A 436 19.19 -28.20 -31.15
N ASP A 437 18.56 -28.13 -29.97
CA ASP A 437 18.30 -26.87 -29.29
C ASP A 437 19.58 -26.15 -28.86
N THR A 438 20.57 -26.87 -28.34
CA THR A 438 21.84 -26.25 -27.90
C THR A 438 22.71 -25.85 -29.09
N PHE A 439 22.76 -26.66 -30.15
CA PHE A 439 23.45 -26.34 -31.39
C PHE A 439 22.81 -25.14 -32.09
N ALA A 440 21.48 -25.13 -32.27
CA ALA A 440 20.75 -24.02 -32.88
C ALA A 440 20.80 -22.74 -32.01
N LYS A 441 20.77 -22.85 -30.67
CA LYS A 441 21.00 -21.72 -29.78
C LYS A 441 22.43 -21.19 -29.89
N SER A 442 23.45 -22.04 -29.92
CA SER A 442 24.85 -21.59 -30.03
C SER A 442 25.14 -20.89 -31.38
N LEU A 443 24.58 -21.40 -32.47
CA LEU A 443 24.69 -20.81 -33.81
C LEU A 443 23.92 -19.48 -33.91
N SER A 444 22.76 -19.37 -33.25
CA SER A 444 21.96 -18.13 -33.25
C SER A 444 22.49 -17.07 -32.28
N LEU A 445 23.10 -17.46 -31.16
CA LEU A 445 23.71 -16.54 -30.19
C LEU A 445 24.91 -15.80 -30.81
N GLY A 446 25.73 -16.49 -31.61
CA GLY A 446 26.85 -15.87 -32.33
C GLY A 446 26.42 -14.80 -33.33
N LYS A 447 25.26 -14.98 -33.97
CA LYS A 447 24.71 -14.01 -34.95
C LYS A 447 23.93 -12.87 -34.29
N ALA A 448 23.33 -13.11 -33.13
CA ALA A 448 22.60 -12.10 -32.36
C ALA A 448 23.53 -11.08 -31.68
N ILE A 449 24.70 -11.51 -31.19
CA ILE A 449 25.65 -10.62 -30.52
C ILE A 449 26.29 -9.65 -31.52
N ASP A 450 26.59 -10.10 -32.74
CA ASP A 450 27.17 -9.27 -33.80
C ASP A 450 26.15 -8.25 -34.37
N GLY A 451 24.89 -8.68 -34.55
CA GLY A 451 23.82 -7.82 -35.08
C GLY A 451 23.25 -6.79 -34.09
N LEU A 452 23.37 -7.01 -32.78
CA LEU A 452 22.90 -6.08 -31.73
C LEU A 452 23.99 -5.11 -31.26
N SER A 453 25.26 -5.51 -31.31
CA SER A 453 26.39 -4.65 -30.90
C SER A 453 26.56 -3.44 -31.83
N ASP A 454 26.38 -3.63 -33.15
CA ASP A 454 26.78 -2.61 -34.13
C ASP A 454 25.66 -1.67 -34.59
N LYS A 455 24.40 -1.85 -34.16
CA LYS A 455 23.26 -1.09 -34.73
C LYS A 455 22.27 -0.48 -33.74
N SER A 456 22.57 -0.40 -32.44
CA SER A 456 21.69 0.32 -31.52
C SER A 456 22.44 1.29 -30.60
N GLU A 457 22.58 2.53 -31.06
CA GLU A 457 22.90 3.69 -30.21
C GLU A 457 21.91 3.83 -29.03
N ILE A 458 20.69 3.30 -29.16
CA ILE A 458 19.64 3.34 -28.14
C ILE A 458 19.93 2.34 -27.00
N VAL A 459 20.41 1.13 -27.31
CA VAL A 459 20.81 0.15 -26.29
C VAL A 459 22.10 0.57 -25.60
N SER A 460 23.08 1.11 -26.35
CA SER A 460 24.31 1.69 -25.78
C SER A 460 24.02 2.90 -24.88
N SER A 461 23.09 3.78 -25.26
CA SER A 461 22.66 4.93 -24.44
C SER A 461 21.85 4.55 -23.21
N LEU A 462 21.08 3.45 -23.24
CA LEU A 462 20.38 2.92 -22.07
C LEU A 462 21.32 2.19 -21.11
N LEU A 463 22.28 1.41 -21.61
CA LEU A 463 23.29 0.73 -20.81
C LEU A 463 24.23 1.74 -20.14
N SER A 464 24.68 2.74 -20.89
CA SER A 464 25.47 3.85 -20.35
C SER A 464 24.67 4.71 -19.37
N ARG A 465 23.37 4.96 -19.58
CA ARG A 465 22.50 5.58 -18.56
C ARG A 465 22.34 4.74 -17.30
N PHE A 466 22.29 3.42 -17.42
CA PHE A 466 22.17 2.52 -16.27
C PHE A 466 23.49 2.42 -15.48
N LEU A 467 24.63 2.39 -16.18
CA LEU A 467 25.97 2.40 -15.57
C LEU A 467 26.34 3.76 -14.97
N THR A 468 26.01 4.87 -15.63
CA THR A 468 26.26 6.24 -15.12
C THR A 468 25.36 6.62 -13.94
N ASN A 469 24.15 6.05 -13.81
CA ASN A 469 23.30 6.26 -12.63
C ASN A 469 23.86 5.62 -11.34
N ASN A 470 24.76 4.64 -11.46
CA ASN A 470 25.42 4.03 -10.29
C ASN A 470 26.73 4.73 -9.90
N GLU A 471 27.38 5.46 -10.81
CA GLU A 471 28.60 6.24 -10.51
C GLU A 471 28.31 7.71 -10.13
N ALA A 472 27.19 8.30 -10.59
CA ALA A 472 26.84 9.69 -10.32
C ALA A 472 26.40 10.01 -8.86
N LYS A 473 26.33 9.02 -7.96
CA LYS A 473 26.11 9.24 -6.52
C LYS A 473 27.41 9.46 -5.72
N ARG A 474 28.60 9.43 -6.33
CA ARG A 474 29.89 9.47 -5.60
C ARG A 474 30.83 10.65 -5.92
N THR A 475 30.56 11.53 -6.88
CA THR A 475 31.61 12.44 -7.41
C THR A 475 31.22 13.91 -7.62
N SER A 476 30.16 14.42 -6.99
CA SER A 476 29.83 15.86 -6.98
C SER A 476 30.38 16.62 -5.74
N GLN A 477 31.64 16.35 -5.38
CA GLN A 477 32.44 17.15 -4.45
C GLN A 477 33.90 17.24 -4.95
N ASN A 478 34.18 18.06 -5.96
CA ASN A 478 35.39 18.91 -6.01
C ASN A 478 35.55 19.62 -7.36
N LYS A 479 35.51 20.96 -7.28
CA LYS A 479 36.43 21.97 -7.85
C LYS A 479 36.67 21.99 -9.36
N GLN A 480 36.34 23.07 -10.07
CA GLN A 480 37.07 24.36 -10.10
C GLN A 480 38.58 24.20 -10.38
N ASN A 481 38.98 24.37 -11.64
CA ASN A 481 40.08 25.25 -12.11
C ASN A 481 40.51 24.87 -13.54
N ASN A 482 40.30 25.79 -14.49
CA ASN A 482 41.01 25.89 -15.78
C ASN A 482 42.31 26.73 -15.56
N PRO A 483 43.32 26.92 -16.47
CA PRO A 483 43.36 26.79 -17.95
C PRO A 483 44.77 26.30 -18.49
N PRO A 484 45.35 26.71 -19.67
CA PRO A 484 45.01 26.30 -21.06
C PRO A 484 46.23 26.02 -22.04
N SER A 485 45.88 25.64 -23.30
CA SER A 485 46.55 25.95 -24.60
C SER A 485 47.73 25.06 -25.13
N PRO A 486 48.16 25.18 -26.41
CA PRO A 486 47.80 24.38 -27.62
C PRO A 486 49.11 23.91 -28.35
N PRO A 487 49.33 23.86 -29.70
CA PRO A 487 48.50 23.79 -30.94
C PRO A 487 48.99 22.72 -31.97
N ASN A 488 48.56 22.87 -33.24
CA ASN A 488 49.17 22.44 -34.53
C ASN A 488 48.77 21.05 -35.10
N LEU A 489 48.56 20.82 -36.41
CA LEU A 489 48.68 21.54 -37.70
C LEU A 489 47.75 20.77 -38.68
N LEU A 490 46.98 21.40 -39.58
CA LEU A 490 47.30 21.56 -41.02
C LEU A 490 47.95 20.30 -41.62
N SER A 491 47.40 19.60 -42.62
CA SER A 491 46.79 20.06 -43.88
C SER A 491 45.84 19.03 -44.46
#